data_AF-A0A127P9S5-F1
#
_entry.id   AF-A0A127P9S5-F1
#
_cell.length_a   1.000
_cell.length_b   1.000
_cell.length_c   1.000
_cell.angle_alpha   90.00
_cell.angle_beta   90.00
_cell.angle_gamma   90.00
#
_symmetry.space_group_name_H-M   'P 1'
#
loop_
_entity.id
_entity.type
_entity.pdbx_description
1 polymer ?
#
loop_
_entity_poly.entity_id
_entity_poly.type
_entity_poly.pdbx_seq_one_letter_code
_entity_poly.pdbx_strand_id
1 'polypeptide(L)' 'MNIVQEGIPEVIPAEACYLGWQESLTLLAQLVEAEIPE' A
#
# COMPACT_ATOMS: atom_id res chain seq x y z
N MET A 1 6.65 9.18 4.75
CA MET A 1 5.29 8.60 4.90
C MET A 1 5.37 7.49 5.91
N ASN A 2 4.45 7.44 6.88
CA ASN A 2 4.37 6.37 7.88
C ASN A 2 2.96 5.77 7.83
N ILE A 3 2.86 4.44 7.78
CA ILE A 3 1.58 3.72 7.71
C ILE A 3 1.55 2.73 8.88
N VAL A 4 0.42 2.67 9.58
CA VAL A 4 0.15 1.71 10.65
C VAL A 4 -1.11 0.95 10.29
N GLN A 5 -1.04 -0.38 10.34
CA GLN A 5 -2.21 -1.24 10.20
C GLN A 5 -2.46 -1.95 11.52
N GLU A 6 -3.49 -1.51 12.23
CA GLU A 6 -3.93 -2.11 13.49
C GLU A 6 -4.97 -3.21 13.24
N GLY A 7 -5.11 -4.13 14.20
CA GLY A 7 -6.16 -5.15 14.16
C GLY A 7 -5.97 -6.21 13.06
N ILE A 8 -4.73 -6.50 12.66
CA ILE A 8 -4.44 -7.61 11.74
C ILE A 8 -4.90 -8.93 12.40
N PRO A 9 -5.83 -9.69 11.78
CA PRO A 9 -6.25 -10.98 12.30
C PRO A 9 -5.09 -11.97 12.41
N GLU A 10 -5.05 -12.81 13.45
CA GLU A 10 -3.95 -13.77 13.68
C GLU A 10 -3.73 -14.76 12.52
N VAL A 11 -4.78 -15.05 11.74
CA VAL A 11 -4.69 -15.92 10.57
C VAL A 11 -3.93 -15.29 9.40
N ILE A 12 -3.70 -13.97 9.42
CA ILE A 12 -3.00 -13.24 8.36
C ILE A 12 -1.57 -12.95 8.82
N PRO A 13 -0.55 -13.51 8.15
CA PRO A 13 0.84 -13.15 8.41
C PRO A 13 1.11 -11.67 8.11
N ALA A 14 1.85 -10.98 8.97
CA ALA A 14 2.18 -9.57 8.79
C ALA A 14 2.93 -9.32 7.47
N GLU A 15 3.77 -10.26 7.04
CA GLU A 15 4.50 -10.22 5.77
C GLU A 15 3.56 -10.17 4.56
N ALA A 16 2.40 -10.84 4.64
CA ALA A 16 1.40 -10.79 3.58
C ALA A 16 0.75 -9.40 3.50
N CYS A 17 0.51 -8.74 4.64
CA CYS A 17 0.05 -7.35 4.66
C CYS A 17 1.11 -6.42 4.06
N TYR A 18 2.38 -6.58 4.40
CA TYR A 18 3.45 -5.78 3.81
C TYR A 18 3.59 -5.97 2.31
N LEU A 19 3.44 -7.20 1.80
CA LEU A 19 3.47 -7.46 0.36
C LEU A 19 2.33 -6.74 -0.36
N GLY A 20 1.10 -6.88 0.15
CA GLY A 20 -0.07 -6.19 -0.42
C GLY A 20 0.04 -4.66 -0.36
N TRP A 21 0.59 -4.11 0.73
CA TRP A 21 0.87 -2.67 0.82
C TRP A 21 1.93 -2.21 -0.18
N GLN A 22 2.98 -2.97 -0.42
CA GLN A 22 4.01 -2.61 -1.42
C GLN A 22 3.41 -2.49 -2.83
N GLU A 23 2.59 -3.46 -3.23
CA GLU A 23 1.89 -3.43 -4.52
C GLU A 23 0.93 -2.24 -4.60
N SER A 24 0.12 -2.03 -3.55
CA SER A 24 -0.85 -0.93 -3.49
C SER A 24 -0.19 0.45 -3.54
N LEU A 25 0.93 0.63 -2.83
CA LEU A 25 1.66 1.90 -2.82
C LEU A 25 2.37 2.18 -4.14
N THR A 26 2.78 1.13 -4.87
CA THR A 26 3.29 1.27 -6.23
C THR A 26 2.20 1.84 -7.15
N LEU A 27 0.98 1.31 -7.07
CA LEU A 27 -0.16 1.83 -7.84
C LEU A 27 -0.55 3.24 -7.40
N LEU A 28 -0.49 3.53 -6.09
CA LEU A 28 -0.77 4.87 -5.57
C LEU A 28 0.21 5.89 -6.13
N ALA A 29 1.51 5.58 -6.17
CA ALA A 29 2.52 6.46 -6.75
C ALA A 29 2.19 6.77 -8.22
N GLN A 30 1.87 5.75 -9.02
CA GLN A 30 1.46 5.94 -10.42
C GLN A 30 0.23 6.85 -10.55
N LEU A 31 -0.74 6.74 -9.63
CA LEU A 31 -1.95 7.55 -9.65
C LEU A 31 -1.69 9.01 -9.28
N VAL A 32 -0.92 9.27 -8.22
CA VAL A 32 -0.76 10.62 -7.66
C VAL A 32 0.34 11.42 -8.32
N GLU A 33 1.31 10.75 -8.94
CA GLU A 33 2.43 11.38 -9.65
C GLU A 33 2.20 11.46 -11.16
N ALA A 34 1.04 11.01 -11.67
CA ALA A 34 0.70 11.08 -13.08
C ALA A 34 0.67 12.54 -13.57
N GLU A 35 1.43 12.83 -14.64
CA GLU A 35 1.31 14.08 -15.37
C GLU A 35 0.04 14.05 -16.23
N ILE A 36 -0.86 15.01 -16.00
CA ILE A 36 -2.12 15.15 -16.75
C ILE A 36 -1.94 16.31 -17.75
N PRO A 37 -2.09 16.08 -19.07
CA PRO A 37 -2.08 17.16 -20.06
C PRO A 37 -3.22 18.16 -19.84
N GLU A 38 -2.97 19.45 -20.09
CA GLU A 38 -4.02 20.49 -20.14
C GLU A 38 -4.96 20.34 -21.34
#